data_AF-A0A974SJQ6-F1
#
_entry.id   AF-A0A974SJQ6-F1
#
_cell.length_a   1.000
_cell.length_b   1.000
_cell.length_c   1.000
_cell.angle_alpha   90.00
_cell.angle_beta   90.00
_cell.angle_gamma   90.00
#
_symmetry.space_group_name_H-M   'P 1'
#
loop_
_entity.id
_entity.type
_entity.pdbx_description
1 polymer ?
#
loop_
_entity_poly.entity_id
_entity_poly.type
_entity_poly.pdbx_seq_one_letter_code
_entity_poly.pdbx_strand_id
1 'polypeptide(L)'
;MPPAPPKGTAAPLPAHLATLLYDAYQHQLRAQYPQAARAYRKILQATPDNADVLQLLGIVRARQGREREAIALYLRALERRPDDAKAWYNLALAYGALGDQAQAVTAMTEAFVRDPHLPLAANVLIPAFRERWDWRGHAALWANARRGAVGESAPVMPFLMLHVDDPGLQFAAARRFVAADRPAVPKRDFDHTARRMATGPIRLAYLSADFRTHATTHLITQLFARHDRTRFEVTAISIGPDDGSPQRAGIVGAVDRFLDREKASCEAIAEEVSALGIDIFVDLMGHSRGERMRTFANRPAPVQVNYLGYPGTSGAPFFDYIIGDPVVLPFSLAGCFSEKIVQLPECYQPNDPGLPVSAAADRAACGLPPEAFVFCCFNVPEKLDPDTFSAFARIVSAVPGSVLWILEGLAGRRENLQREAAARGLDPSRLVFAPIVAPQAHLARVGLADLFLDTFPYTAHTTCSDALRRGVPVVTRSGAAFASRVAGSLLRQVDLADLVTTDVTAFEAKAIGLARDRAALAAVRARLQRALPHSPLYDIGRYTRHMERAYEIMAQRFRAGLPPEAFAVEPLPRA
;
A
#
# COMPACT_ATOMS: atom_id res chain seq x y z
N MET A 1 16.55 -39.62 -0.27
CA MET A 1 16.58 -40.13 -1.66
C MET A 1 16.96 -38.97 -2.58
N PRO A 2 17.80 -39.19 -3.61
CA PRO A 2 18.01 -38.17 -4.63
C PRO A 2 16.66 -37.84 -5.30
N PRO A 3 16.39 -36.57 -5.65
CA PRO A 3 15.20 -36.25 -6.44
C PRO A 3 15.29 -36.98 -7.78
N ALA A 4 14.17 -37.56 -8.22
CA ALA A 4 14.10 -38.24 -9.50
C ALA A 4 14.50 -37.26 -10.63
N PRO A 5 15.31 -37.68 -11.62
CA PRO A 5 15.61 -36.85 -12.77
C PRO A 5 14.32 -36.50 -13.52
N PRO A 6 14.19 -35.28 -14.06
CA PRO A 6 12.97 -34.83 -14.72
C PRO A 6 12.67 -35.69 -15.95
N LYS A 7 11.38 -36.03 -16.12
CA LYS A 7 10.86 -36.76 -17.27
C LYS A 7 10.87 -35.83 -18.50
N GLY A 8 11.93 -35.89 -19.28
CA GLY A 8 12.06 -35.20 -20.57
C GLY A 8 13.08 -35.92 -21.45
N THR A 9 12.76 -36.03 -22.74
CA THR A 9 13.35 -36.89 -23.79
C THR A 9 14.80 -36.56 -24.19
N ALA A 10 15.70 -36.30 -23.23
CA ALA A 10 17.13 -36.21 -23.49
C ALA A 10 17.76 -37.61 -23.37
N ALA A 11 18.66 -37.96 -24.29
CA ALA A 11 19.49 -39.16 -24.14
C ALA A 11 20.18 -39.13 -22.76
N PRO A 12 20.19 -40.24 -22.01
CA PRO A 12 20.78 -40.26 -20.69
C PRO A 12 22.26 -39.86 -20.76
N LEU A 13 22.67 -38.96 -19.86
CA LEU A 13 24.06 -38.52 -19.78
C LEU A 13 24.99 -39.73 -19.59
N PRO A 14 26.15 -39.77 -20.26
CA PRO A 14 27.21 -40.73 -19.96
C PRO A 14 27.49 -40.79 -18.46
N ALA A 15 27.76 -41.98 -17.91
CA ALA A 15 27.88 -42.20 -16.47
C ALA A 15 28.81 -41.20 -15.76
N HIS A 16 29.97 -40.89 -16.37
CA HIS A 16 30.91 -39.92 -15.83
C HIS A 16 30.34 -38.48 -15.78
N LEU A 17 29.49 -38.07 -16.73
CA LEU A 17 28.80 -36.78 -16.71
C LEU A 17 27.64 -36.76 -15.72
N ALA A 18 26.97 -37.91 -15.51
CA ALA A 18 25.94 -38.03 -14.48
C ALA A 18 26.53 -37.89 -13.06
N THR A 19 27.69 -38.50 -12.80
CA THR A 19 28.45 -38.29 -11.56
C THR A 19 28.86 -36.83 -11.40
N LEU A 20 29.41 -36.23 -12.46
CA LEU A 20 29.79 -34.81 -12.45
C LEU A 20 28.60 -33.87 -12.20
N LEU A 21 27.42 -34.22 -12.73
CA LEU A 21 26.18 -33.47 -12.50
C LEU A 21 25.76 -33.53 -11.03
N TYR A 22 25.83 -34.72 -10.43
CA TYR A 22 25.56 -34.90 -9.01
C TYR A 22 26.51 -34.07 -8.15
N ASP A 23 27.82 -34.14 -8.40
CA ASP A 23 28.83 -33.37 -7.67
C ASP A 23 28.62 -31.85 -7.83
N ALA A 24 28.30 -31.40 -9.05
CA ALA A 24 27.98 -30.00 -9.33
C ALA A 24 26.78 -29.53 -8.50
N TYR A 25 25.74 -30.37 -8.40
CA TYR A 25 24.57 -30.08 -7.60
C TYR A 25 24.88 -30.04 -6.09
N GLN A 26 25.73 -30.94 -5.59
CA GLN A 26 26.20 -30.91 -4.20
C GLN A 26 26.99 -29.62 -3.89
N HIS A 27 27.87 -29.20 -4.81
CA HIS A 27 28.56 -27.91 -4.68
C HIS A 27 27.57 -26.75 -4.63
N GLN A 28 26.54 -26.75 -5.48
CA GLN A 28 25.49 -25.73 -5.47
C GLN A 28 24.75 -25.70 -4.13
N LEU A 29 24.35 -26.85 -3.57
CA LEU A 29 23.67 -26.94 -2.27
C LEU A 29 24.53 -26.40 -1.11
N ARG A 30 25.86 -26.53 -1.21
CA ARG A 30 26.82 -26.00 -0.24
C ARG A 30 27.24 -24.55 -0.52
N ALA A 31 26.54 -23.85 -1.42
CA ALA A 31 26.88 -22.50 -1.89
C ALA A 31 28.31 -22.36 -2.48
N GLN A 32 28.92 -23.45 -2.91
CA GLN A 32 30.22 -23.49 -3.60
C GLN A 32 30.02 -23.20 -5.09
N TYR A 33 29.49 -22.00 -5.38
CA TYR A 33 29.03 -21.59 -6.70
C TYR A 33 30.12 -21.63 -7.79
N PRO A 34 31.38 -21.23 -7.55
CA PRO A 34 32.44 -21.34 -8.56
C PRO A 34 32.70 -22.79 -9.01
N GLN A 35 32.70 -23.74 -8.07
CA GLN A 35 32.92 -25.16 -8.32
C GLN A 35 31.75 -25.76 -9.11
N ALA A 36 30.51 -25.50 -8.66
CA ALA A 36 29.29 -25.92 -9.36
C ALA A 36 29.26 -25.38 -10.80
N ALA A 37 29.53 -24.08 -10.97
CA ALA A 37 29.57 -23.44 -12.28
C ALA A 37 30.60 -24.07 -13.22
N ARG A 38 31.81 -24.41 -12.72
CA ARG A 38 32.85 -25.07 -13.52
C ARG A 38 32.41 -26.46 -13.97
N ALA A 39 31.78 -27.22 -13.07
CA ALA A 39 31.29 -28.57 -13.37
C ALA A 39 30.13 -28.54 -14.39
N TYR A 40 29.14 -27.67 -14.22
CA TYR A 40 28.06 -27.51 -15.20
C TYR A 40 28.56 -27.08 -16.58
N ARG A 41 29.53 -26.15 -16.66
CA ARG A 41 30.15 -25.79 -17.96
C ARG A 41 30.81 -26.99 -18.65
N LYS A 42 31.50 -27.86 -17.91
CA LYS A 42 32.11 -29.08 -18.47
C LYS A 42 31.04 -30.03 -19.04
N ILE A 43 29.91 -30.18 -18.36
CA ILE A 43 28.80 -31.00 -18.86
C ILE A 43 28.21 -30.40 -20.15
N LEU A 44 28.07 -29.06 -20.20
CA LEU A 44 27.59 -28.35 -21.39
C LEU A 44 28.58 -28.37 -22.55
N GLN A 45 29.88 -28.65 -22.34
CA GLN A 45 30.80 -28.87 -23.47
C GLN A 45 30.46 -30.15 -24.24
N ALA A 46 30.01 -31.19 -23.55
CA ALA A 46 29.58 -32.46 -24.15
C ALA A 46 28.09 -32.45 -24.54
N THR A 47 27.27 -31.66 -23.86
CA THR A 47 25.82 -31.56 -24.09
C THR A 47 25.36 -30.09 -24.12
N PRO A 48 25.69 -29.33 -25.19
CA PRO A 48 25.49 -27.87 -25.23
C PRO A 48 24.07 -27.39 -24.98
N ASP A 49 23.09 -28.21 -25.33
CA ASP A 49 21.66 -27.89 -25.31
C ASP A 49 20.89 -28.62 -24.20
N ASN A 50 21.58 -29.18 -23.21
CA ASN A 50 20.91 -29.79 -22.06
C ASN A 50 20.20 -28.73 -21.20
N ALA A 51 18.87 -28.63 -21.35
CA ALA A 51 18.04 -27.62 -20.70
C ALA A 51 18.14 -27.62 -19.17
N ASP A 52 18.25 -28.79 -18.54
CA ASP A 52 18.40 -28.90 -17.09
C ASP A 52 19.71 -28.31 -16.60
N VAL A 53 20.81 -28.62 -17.30
CA VAL A 53 22.13 -28.11 -16.92
C VAL A 53 22.26 -26.61 -17.23
N LEU A 54 21.64 -26.14 -18.31
CA LEU A 54 21.53 -24.71 -18.62
C LEU A 54 20.80 -23.96 -17.49
N GLN A 55 19.66 -24.48 -17.03
CA GLN A 55 18.88 -23.89 -15.93
C GLN A 55 19.68 -23.90 -14.62
N LEU A 56 20.31 -25.02 -14.26
CA LEU A 56 21.12 -25.12 -13.04
C LEU A 56 22.31 -24.16 -13.06
N LEU A 57 23.00 -24.04 -14.20
CA LEU A 57 24.08 -23.05 -14.38
C LEU A 57 23.54 -21.62 -14.27
N GLY A 58 22.36 -21.34 -14.83
CA GLY A 58 21.69 -20.04 -14.71
C GLY A 58 21.42 -19.67 -13.25
N ILE A 59 20.90 -20.61 -12.45
CA ILE A 59 20.66 -20.40 -11.01
C ILE A 59 21.98 -20.06 -10.29
N VAL A 60 23.05 -20.81 -10.58
CA VAL A 60 24.37 -20.54 -10.00
C VAL A 60 24.89 -19.16 -10.41
N ARG A 61 24.69 -18.74 -11.66
CA ARG A 61 25.09 -17.40 -12.13
C ARG A 61 24.32 -16.28 -11.44
N ALA A 62 23.01 -16.44 -11.28
CA ALA A 62 22.20 -15.48 -10.55
C ALA A 62 22.67 -15.36 -9.09
N ARG A 63 22.98 -16.48 -8.42
CA ARG A 63 23.54 -16.48 -7.05
C ARG A 63 24.92 -15.82 -6.94
N GLN A 64 25.63 -15.67 -8.06
CA GLN A 64 26.93 -14.98 -8.15
C GLN A 64 26.79 -13.48 -8.49
N GLY A 65 25.58 -12.93 -8.60
CA GLY A 65 25.38 -11.55 -9.06
C GLY A 65 25.67 -11.37 -10.56
N ARG A 66 25.52 -12.44 -11.35
CA ARG A 66 25.77 -12.45 -12.81
C ARG A 66 24.46 -12.66 -13.56
N GLU A 67 23.50 -11.77 -13.35
CA GLU A 67 22.12 -11.88 -13.84
C GLU A 67 22.05 -11.94 -15.36
N ARG A 68 22.84 -11.13 -16.07
CA ARG A 68 22.87 -11.11 -17.54
C ARG A 68 23.25 -12.48 -18.13
N GLU A 69 24.21 -13.17 -17.50
CA GLU A 69 24.57 -14.53 -17.90
C GLU A 69 23.50 -15.55 -17.55
N ALA A 70 22.86 -15.38 -16.38
CA ALA A 70 21.75 -16.23 -15.99
C ALA A 70 20.59 -16.13 -17.00
N ILE A 71 20.22 -14.91 -17.41
CA ILE A 71 19.20 -14.65 -18.42
C ILE A 71 19.52 -15.37 -19.73
N ALA A 72 20.75 -15.22 -20.26
CA ALA A 72 21.15 -15.89 -21.49
C ALA A 72 21.03 -17.43 -21.39
N LEU A 73 21.38 -18.00 -20.23
CA LEU A 73 21.24 -19.43 -19.99
C LEU A 73 19.78 -19.89 -19.88
N TYR A 74 18.93 -19.11 -19.21
CA TYR A 74 17.49 -19.42 -19.12
C TYR A 74 16.79 -19.33 -20.47
N LEU A 75 17.08 -18.31 -21.27
CA LEU A 75 16.54 -18.19 -22.63
C LEU A 75 16.93 -19.40 -23.50
N ARG A 76 18.20 -19.82 -23.46
CA ARG A 76 18.65 -21.04 -24.16
C ARG A 76 17.96 -22.31 -23.66
N ALA A 77 17.70 -22.41 -22.35
CA ALA A 77 16.94 -23.53 -21.80
C ALA A 77 15.48 -23.52 -22.31
N LEU A 78 14.86 -22.35 -22.39
CA LEU A 78 13.49 -22.14 -22.86
C LEU A 78 13.33 -22.39 -24.37
N GLU A 79 14.37 -22.16 -25.19
CA GLU A 79 14.36 -22.58 -26.60
C GLU A 79 14.18 -24.10 -26.77
N ARG A 80 14.62 -24.90 -25.79
CA ARG A 80 14.51 -26.36 -25.81
C ARG A 80 13.27 -26.86 -25.06
N ARG A 81 12.87 -26.15 -24.00
CA ARG A 81 11.67 -26.45 -23.20
C ARG A 81 10.87 -25.17 -22.95
N PRO A 82 10.07 -24.72 -23.92
CA PRO A 82 9.27 -23.50 -23.78
C PRO A 82 8.20 -23.61 -22.68
N ASP A 83 7.85 -24.83 -22.28
CA ASP A 83 6.86 -25.10 -21.23
C ASP A 83 7.43 -25.29 -19.82
N ASP A 84 8.73 -25.02 -19.62
CA ASP A 84 9.37 -25.10 -18.30
C ASP A 84 9.02 -23.86 -17.44
N ALA A 85 7.99 -24.00 -16.60
CA ALA A 85 7.54 -22.96 -15.69
C ALA A 85 8.66 -22.43 -14.77
N LYS A 86 9.59 -23.29 -14.33
CA LYS A 86 10.70 -22.91 -13.44
C LYS A 86 11.75 -22.09 -14.18
N ALA A 87 11.98 -22.36 -15.46
CA ALA A 87 12.90 -21.56 -16.28
C ALA A 87 12.34 -20.15 -16.50
N TRP A 88 11.05 -20.02 -16.83
CA TRP A 88 10.36 -18.72 -16.90
C TRP A 88 10.39 -17.98 -15.56
N TYR A 89 10.13 -18.68 -14.45
CA TYR A 89 10.18 -18.11 -13.10
C TYR A 89 11.57 -17.54 -12.77
N ASN A 90 12.62 -18.33 -12.99
CA ASN A 90 13.99 -17.90 -12.72
C ASN A 90 14.43 -16.75 -13.66
N LEU A 91 13.96 -16.76 -14.91
CA LEU A 91 14.15 -15.66 -15.85
C LEU A 91 13.51 -14.36 -15.34
N ALA A 92 12.28 -14.44 -14.83
CA ALA A 92 11.58 -13.30 -14.24
C ALA A 92 12.32 -12.72 -13.04
N LEU A 93 12.81 -13.56 -12.13
CA LEU A 93 13.62 -13.11 -10.99
C LEU A 93 14.92 -12.43 -11.44
N ALA A 94 15.58 -12.94 -12.47
CA ALA A 94 16.82 -12.37 -12.99
C ALA A 94 16.60 -11.00 -13.66
N TYR A 95 15.52 -10.83 -14.42
CA TYR A 95 15.12 -9.51 -14.93
C TYR A 95 14.79 -8.53 -13.80
N GLY A 96 14.06 -9.00 -12.78
CA GLY A 96 13.74 -8.19 -11.60
C GLY A 96 14.98 -7.70 -10.86
N ALA A 97 16.00 -8.55 -10.71
CA ALA A 97 17.28 -8.19 -10.10
C ALA A 97 18.08 -7.13 -10.90
N LEU A 98 17.89 -7.06 -12.23
CA LEU A 98 18.44 -5.99 -13.08
C LEU A 98 17.58 -4.72 -13.10
N GLY A 99 16.42 -4.73 -12.44
CA GLY A 99 15.45 -3.63 -12.48
C GLY A 99 14.58 -3.58 -13.74
N ASP A 100 14.66 -4.56 -14.64
CA ASP A 100 13.83 -4.64 -15.84
C ASP A 100 12.45 -5.21 -15.50
N GLN A 101 11.59 -4.35 -14.95
CA GLN A 101 10.26 -4.73 -14.50
C GLN A 101 9.35 -5.22 -15.63
N ALA A 102 9.51 -4.68 -16.84
CA ALA A 102 8.68 -5.07 -17.98
C ALA A 102 8.94 -6.52 -18.40
N GLN A 103 10.21 -6.91 -18.52
CA GLN A 103 10.59 -8.29 -18.84
C GLN A 103 10.30 -9.23 -17.66
N ALA A 104 10.50 -8.77 -16.41
CA ALA A 104 10.16 -9.56 -15.22
C ALA A 104 8.68 -9.93 -15.17
N VAL A 105 7.77 -8.97 -15.41
CA VAL A 105 6.33 -9.20 -15.45
C VAL A 105 5.97 -10.15 -16.60
N THR A 106 6.56 -9.96 -17.78
CA THR A 106 6.31 -10.83 -18.94
C THR A 106 6.71 -12.28 -18.64
N ALA A 107 7.95 -12.51 -18.20
CA ALA A 107 8.44 -13.84 -17.86
C ALA A 107 7.68 -14.47 -16.68
N MET A 108 7.29 -13.69 -15.68
CA MET A 108 6.49 -14.19 -14.55
C MET A 108 5.07 -14.58 -14.99
N THR A 109 4.49 -13.86 -15.96
CA THR A 109 3.20 -14.21 -16.55
C THR A 109 3.26 -15.57 -17.23
N GLU A 110 4.29 -15.79 -18.06
CA GLU A 110 4.53 -17.09 -18.71
C GLU A 110 4.76 -18.22 -17.71
N ALA A 111 5.49 -17.94 -16.62
CA ALA A 111 5.69 -18.90 -15.54
C ALA A 111 4.37 -19.26 -14.85
N PHE A 112 3.57 -18.25 -14.50
CA PHE A 112 2.34 -18.39 -13.74
C PHE A 112 1.23 -19.10 -14.51
N VAL A 113 1.13 -18.88 -15.83
CA VAL A 113 0.19 -19.61 -16.69
C VAL A 113 0.46 -21.12 -16.66
N ARG A 114 1.73 -21.52 -16.54
CA ARG A 114 2.14 -22.93 -16.52
C ARG A 114 2.08 -23.55 -15.13
N ASP A 115 2.41 -22.77 -14.09
CA ASP A 115 2.32 -23.20 -12.70
C ASP A 115 1.83 -22.05 -11.78
N PRO A 116 0.52 -21.99 -11.47
CA PRO A 116 -0.05 -21.00 -10.56
C PRO A 116 0.41 -21.14 -9.10
N HIS A 117 1.14 -22.22 -8.76
CA HIS A 117 1.63 -22.46 -7.40
C HIS A 117 3.01 -21.84 -7.14
N LEU A 118 3.66 -21.29 -8.17
CA LEU A 118 4.96 -20.65 -8.04
C LEU A 118 4.98 -19.55 -6.98
N PRO A 119 6.01 -19.51 -6.12
CA PRO A 119 6.15 -18.48 -5.09
C PRO A 119 6.35 -17.11 -5.73
N LEU A 120 6.08 -16.02 -4.99
CA LEU A 120 6.30 -14.63 -5.39
C LEU A 120 5.52 -14.15 -6.64
N ALA A 121 4.85 -15.01 -7.39
CA ALA A 121 4.12 -14.64 -8.60
C ALA A 121 3.06 -13.56 -8.31
N ALA A 122 2.29 -13.71 -7.23
CA ALA A 122 1.35 -12.69 -6.79
C ALA A 122 2.03 -11.34 -6.46
N ASN A 123 3.22 -11.37 -5.84
CA ASN A 123 3.97 -10.16 -5.49
C ASN A 123 4.42 -9.37 -6.72
N VAL A 124 4.67 -10.05 -7.85
CA VAL A 124 5.11 -9.42 -9.11
C VAL A 124 3.91 -9.03 -9.97
N LEU A 125 2.96 -9.95 -10.15
CA LEU A 125 1.89 -9.80 -11.13
C LEU A 125 0.73 -8.94 -10.64
N ILE A 126 0.34 -9.03 -9.36
CA ILE A 126 -0.81 -8.24 -8.86
C ILE A 126 -0.56 -6.73 -9.00
N PRO A 127 0.58 -6.14 -8.55
CA PRO A 127 0.85 -4.73 -8.78
C PRO A 127 0.77 -4.35 -10.25
N ALA A 128 1.47 -5.09 -11.11
CA ALA A 128 1.59 -4.79 -12.53
C ALA A 128 0.24 -4.87 -13.28
N PHE A 129 -0.60 -5.84 -12.93
CA PHE A 129 -1.89 -6.07 -13.55
C PHE A 129 -2.96 -5.12 -13.04
N ARG A 130 -3.02 -4.86 -11.73
CA ARG A 130 -3.98 -3.91 -11.15
C ARG A 130 -3.73 -2.48 -11.61
N GLU A 131 -2.47 -2.09 -11.73
CA GLU A 131 -2.10 -0.82 -12.36
C GLU A 131 -2.71 -0.69 -13.75
N ARG A 132 -2.77 -1.78 -14.52
CA ARG A 132 -3.22 -1.77 -15.92
C ARG A 132 -4.69 -2.13 -16.14
N TRP A 133 -5.45 -2.38 -15.08
CA TRP A 133 -6.77 -3.03 -15.15
C TRP A 133 -6.76 -4.30 -16.00
N ASP A 134 -5.66 -5.05 -15.96
CA ASP A 134 -5.60 -6.40 -16.50
C ASP A 134 -6.09 -7.35 -15.42
N TRP A 135 -7.22 -8.00 -15.65
CA TRP A 135 -7.84 -8.89 -14.67
C TRP A 135 -7.77 -10.36 -15.07
N ARG A 136 -6.96 -10.69 -16.08
CA ARG A 136 -6.71 -12.08 -16.46
C ARG A 136 -6.02 -12.82 -15.31
N GLY A 137 -6.53 -14.00 -14.97
CA GLY A 137 -6.00 -14.80 -13.87
C GLY A 137 -6.23 -14.23 -12.47
N HIS A 138 -7.08 -13.20 -12.31
CA HIS A 138 -7.32 -12.51 -11.04
C HIS A 138 -7.58 -13.46 -9.86
N ALA A 139 -8.49 -14.42 -10.02
CA ALA A 139 -8.82 -15.38 -8.96
C ALA A 139 -7.62 -16.26 -8.57
N ALA A 140 -6.87 -16.76 -9.55
CA ALA A 140 -5.69 -17.60 -9.32
C ALA A 140 -4.57 -16.82 -8.63
N LEU A 141 -4.36 -15.55 -9.01
CA LEU A 141 -3.37 -14.68 -8.37
C LEU A 141 -3.71 -14.41 -6.90
N TRP A 142 -4.97 -14.17 -6.57
CA TRP A 142 -5.38 -14.01 -5.17
C TRP A 142 -5.30 -15.32 -4.38
N ALA A 143 -5.60 -16.47 -5.00
CA ALA A 143 -5.35 -17.76 -4.36
C ALA A 143 -3.84 -17.93 -4.03
N ASN A 144 -2.96 -17.57 -4.96
CA ASN A 144 -1.50 -17.56 -4.74
C ASN A 144 -1.10 -16.62 -3.58
N ALA A 145 -1.63 -15.40 -3.58
CA ALA A 145 -1.39 -14.40 -2.54
C ALA A 145 -1.80 -14.90 -1.13
N ARG A 146 -2.97 -15.55 -1.04
CA ARG A 146 -3.50 -16.13 0.22
C ARG A 146 -2.59 -17.24 0.75
N ARG A 147 -2.07 -18.12 -0.10
CA ARG A 147 -1.06 -19.13 0.31
C ARG A 147 0.19 -18.49 0.90
N GLY A 148 0.63 -17.37 0.33
CA GLY A 148 1.76 -16.59 0.84
C GLY A 148 1.50 -15.99 2.23
N ALA A 149 0.26 -15.61 2.53
CA ALA A 149 -0.15 -15.09 3.84
C ALA A 149 -0.19 -16.18 4.93
N VAL A 150 -0.69 -17.37 4.61
CA VAL A 150 -0.87 -18.48 5.58
C VAL A 150 0.34 -19.41 5.72
N GLY A 151 1.43 -19.14 5.00
CA GLY A 151 2.70 -19.86 5.16
C GLY A 151 2.92 -21.06 4.24
N GLU A 152 2.01 -21.29 3.29
CA GLU A 152 2.12 -22.34 2.27
C GLU A 152 3.03 -21.95 1.09
N SER A 153 3.41 -20.68 0.97
CA SER A 153 4.31 -20.17 -0.06
C SER A 153 5.21 -19.04 0.46
N ALA A 154 6.02 -18.44 -0.41
CA ALA A 154 6.81 -17.26 -0.07
C ALA A 154 5.90 -16.14 0.50
N PRO A 155 6.36 -15.37 1.50
CA PRO A 155 5.57 -14.29 2.10
C PRO A 155 4.99 -13.35 1.05
N VAL A 156 3.69 -13.10 1.15
CA VAL A 156 3.02 -12.09 0.31
C VAL A 156 3.31 -10.69 0.88
N MET A 157 3.45 -9.70 0.00
CA MET A 157 3.61 -8.31 0.44
C MET A 157 2.35 -7.84 1.19
N PRO A 158 2.46 -7.31 2.42
CA PRO A 158 1.29 -6.92 3.21
C PRO A 158 0.43 -5.83 2.56
N PHE A 159 1.05 -4.91 1.82
CA PHE A 159 0.33 -3.90 1.04
C PHE A 159 -0.68 -4.51 0.04
N LEU A 160 -0.40 -5.69 -0.52
CA LEU A 160 -1.35 -6.38 -1.40
C LEU A 160 -2.58 -6.89 -0.63
N MET A 161 -2.41 -7.27 0.64
CA MET A 161 -3.51 -7.78 1.46
C MET A 161 -4.52 -6.70 1.86
N LEU A 162 -4.21 -5.42 1.66
CA LEU A 162 -5.18 -4.32 1.82
C LEU A 162 -6.37 -4.42 0.85
N HIS A 163 -6.21 -5.17 -0.25
CA HIS A 163 -7.29 -5.48 -1.20
C HIS A 163 -8.09 -6.74 -0.83
N VAL A 164 -7.86 -7.30 0.35
CA VAL A 164 -8.64 -8.43 0.88
C VAL A 164 -9.31 -7.99 2.17
N ASP A 165 -10.63 -8.12 2.24
CA ASP A 165 -11.43 -7.73 3.41
C ASP A 165 -11.38 -8.79 4.54
N ASP A 166 -10.17 -9.10 5.00
CA ASP A 166 -9.92 -10.11 6.04
C ASP A 166 -8.81 -9.61 6.97
N PRO A 167 -9.16 -8.98 8.12
CA PRO A 167 -8.18 -8.48 9.08
C PRO A 167 -7.22 -9.56 9.59
N GLY A 168 -7.71 -10.79 9.78
CA GLY A 168 -6.91 -11.90 10.29
C GLY A 168 -5.85 -12.34 9.28
N LEU A 169 -6.22 -12.42 8.00
CA LEU A 169 -5.29 -12.72 6.92
C LEU A 169 -4.27 -11.60 6.70
N GLN A 170 -4.70 -10.33 6.76
CA GLN A 170 -3.81 -9.17 6.71
C GLN A 170 -2.76 -9.23 7.82
N PHE A 171 -3.17 -9.59 9.04
CA PHE A 171 -2.27 -9.74 10.17
C PHE A 171 -1.27 -10.90 9.98
N ALA A 172 -1.75 -12.06 9.53
CA ALA A 172 -0.91 -13.21 9.25
C ALA A 172 0.17 -12.88 8.21
N ALA A 173 -0.23 -12.22 7.12
CA ALA A 173 0.68 -11.77 6.08
C ALA A 173 1.73 -10.78 6.61
N ALA A 174 1.31 -9.74 7.35
CA ALA A 174 2.20 -8.74 7.92
C ALA A 174 3.25 -9.37 8.85
N ARG A 175 2.82 -10.22 9.78
CA ARG A 175 3.73 -10.93 10.70
C ARG A 175 4.73 -11.80 9.96
N ARG A 176 4.26 -12.55 8.95
CA ARG A 176 5.12 -13.43 8.17
C ARG A 176 6.13 -12.65 7.33
N PHE A 177 5.71 -11.53 6.74
CA PHE A 177 6.58 -10.67 5.96
C PHE A 177 7.69 -10.07 6.84
N VAL A 178 7.34 -9.50 7.99
CA VAL A 178 8.32 -8.98 8.97
C VAL A 178 9.24 -10.09 9.48
N ALA A 179 8.74 -11.30 9.71
CA ALA A 179 9.57 -12.42 10.16
C ALA A 179 10.57 -12.88 9.08
N ALA A 180 10.20 -12.81 7.80
CA ALA A 180 11.06 -13.20 6.68
C ALA A 180 12.10 -12.13 6.32
N ASP A 181 11.77 -10.85 6.51
CA ASP A 181 12.68 -9.73 6.27
C ASP A 181 13.72 -9.53 7.38
N ARG A 182 13.67 -10.32 8.46
CA ARG A 182 14.68 -10.27 9.53
C ARG A 182 15.95 -11.06 9.14
N PRO A 183 17.07 -10.41 8.77
CA PRO A 183 18.36 -10.95 9.17
C PRO A 183 18.43 -10.90 10.70
N ALA A 184 19.21 -11.81 11.29
CA ALA A 184 19.52 -11.81 12.72
C ALA A 184 20.34 -10.56 13.09
N VAL A 185 19.70 -9.39 13.15
CA VAL A 185 20.34 -8.16 13.62
C VAL A 185 20.41 -8.24 15.15
N PRO A 186 21.60 -8.10 15.76
CA PRO A 186 21.73 -8.03 17.20
C PRO A 186 20.83 -6.92 17.73
N LYS A 187 20.00 -7.23 18.72
CA LYS A 187 19.21 -6.23 19.42
C LYS A 187 20.18 -5.19 20.00
N ARG A 188 20.08 -3.94 19.55
CA ARG A 188 20.76 -2.82 20.21
C ARG A 188 19.93 -2.44 21.43
N ASP A 189 20.55 -2.45 22.60
CA ASP A 189 19.90 -2.00 23.83
C ASP A 189 20.21 -0.52 24.03
N PHE A 190 19.23 0.33 23.74
CA PHE A 190 19.26 1.75 24.09
C PHE A 190 18.75 1.95 25.52
N ASP A 191 19.47 2.74 26.32
CA ASP A 191 19.00 3.12 27.65
C ASP A 191 17.95 4.25 27.56
N HIS A 192 16.76 3.99 28.09
CA HIS A 192 15.67 4.95 28.17
C HIS A 192 15.41 5.45 29.60
N THR A 193 16.29 5.15 30.56
CA THR A 193 16.14 5.56 31.97
C THR A 193 16.01 7.07 32.11
N ALA A 194 16.85 7.85 31.41
CA ALA A 194 16.76 9.30 31.42
C ALA A 194 15.40 9.83 30.89
N ARG A 195 14.86 9.20 29.83
CA ARG A 195 13.56 9.57 29.24
C ARG A 195 12.39 9.28 30.19
N ARG A 196 12.52 8.23 31.01
CA ARG A 196 11.52 7.89 32.04
C ARG A 196 11.40 8.96 33.11
N MET A 197 12.50 9.64 33.43
CA MET A 197 12.56 10.70 34.43
C MET A 197 12.34 12.11 33.86
N ALA A 198 12.14 12.24 32.54
CA ALA A 198 12.01 13.53 31.89
C ALA A 198 10.72 14.25 32.30
N THR A 199 10.84 15.53 32.65
CA THR A 199 9.73 16.41 33.07
C THR A 199 9.45 17.56 32.08
N GLY A 200 10.26 17.68 31.03
CA GLY A 200 10.11 18.69 29.99
C GLY A 200 9.14 18.30 28.85
N PRO A 201 9.16 19.08 27.74
CA PRO A 201 8.36 18.79 26.55
C PRO A 201 8.56 17.36 26.04
N ILE A 202 7.50 16.76 25.51
CA ILE A 202 7.55 15.44 24.87
C ILE A 202 8.22 15.61 23.51
N ARG A 203 9.33 14.90 23.29
CA ARG A 203 10.05 14.92 22.01
C ARG A 203 9.46 13.91 21.03
N LEU A 204 8.88 14.40 19.94
CA LEU A 204 8.28 13.61 18.87
C LEU A 204 9.22 13.54 17.66
N ALA A 205 9.29 12.38 17.02
CA ALA A 205 9.84 12.26 15.67
C ALA A 205 8.88 11.53 14.75
N TYR A 206 8.69 12.05 13.53
CA TYR A 206 7.92 11.42 12.46
C TYR A 206 8.85 11.01 11.33
N LEU A 207 8.87 9.74 10.94
CA LEU A 207 9.69 9.23 9.84
C LEU A 207 8.82 8.93 8.61
N SER A 208 9.20 9.47 7.45
CA SER A 208 8.48 9.24 6.19
C SER A 208 9.39 9.35 4.97
N ALA A 209 9.12 8.56 3.92
CA ALA A 209 9.68 8.76 2.58
C ALA A 209 8.85 9.74 1.73
N ASP A 210 7.75 10.24 2.28
CA ASP A 210 6.72 10.96 1.55
C ASP A 210 6.61 12.44 1.92
N PHE A 211 7.62 13.01 2.59
CA PHE A 211 7.78 14.46 2.80
C PHE A 211 8.17 15.16 1.49
N ARG A 212 7.24 15.11 0.53
CA ARG A 212 7.31 15.55 -0.86
C ARG A 212 5.88 15.76 -1.37
N THR A 213 5.68 15.94 -2.68
CA THR A 213 4.36 15.95 -3.32
C THR A 213 3.69 14.58 -3.17
N HIS A 214 2.98 14.37 -2.07
CA HIS A 214 2.35 13.10 -1.70
C HIS A 214 1.16 13.31 -0.75
N ALA A 215 0.22 12.37 -0.77
CA ALA A 215 -0.97 12.36 0.09
C ALA A 215 -0.64 12.54 1.57
N THR A 216 0.38 11.84 2.08
CA THR A 216 0.84 11.95 3.47
C THR A 216 1.14 13.40 3.86
N THR A 217 1.92 14.11 3.06
CA THR A 217 2.26 15.52 3.32
C THR A 217 1.04 16.43 3.26
N HIS A 218 0.13 16.19 2.30
CA HIS A 218 -1.12 16.94 2.21
C HIS A 218 -2.00 16.82 3.47
N LEU A 219 -1.95 15.67 4.14
CA LEU A 219 -2.78 15.42 5.33
C LEU A 219 -2.16 16.00 6.62
N ILE A 220 -0.84 15.90 6.80
CA ILE A 220 -0.20 16.11 8.11
C ILE A 220 0.53 17.45 8.29
N THR A 221 0.75 18.23 7.23
CA THR A 221 1.55 19.47 7.33
C THR A 221 1.01 20.41 8.42
N GLN A 222 -0.31 20.60 8.48
CA GLN A 222 -0.94 21.43 9.50
C GLN A 222 -1.01 20.78 10.88
N LEU A 223 -0.97 19.44 10.98
CA LEU A 223 -0.81 18.77 12.28
C LEU A 223 0.53 19.17 12.90
N PHE A 224 1.61 19.10 12.11
CA PHE A 224 2.95 19.47 12.57
C PHE A 224 3.01 20.94 12.99
N ALA A 225 2.48 21.85 12.15
CA ALA A 225 2.49 23.28 12.43
C ALA A 225 1.72 23.68 13.70
N ARG A 226 0.76 22.85 14.14
CA ARG A 226 -0.17 23.18 15.23
C ARG A 226 0.14 22.51 16.56
N HIS A 227 1.10 21.59 16.61
CA HIS A 227 1.53 21.03 17.89
C HIS A 227 1.94 22.16 18.86
N ASP A 228 1.49 22.09 20.10
CA ASP A 228 1.82 23.06 21.15
C ASP A 228 3.30 22.94 21.51
N ARG A 229 4.10 23.90 21.03
CA ARG A 229 5.56 23.93 21.23
C ARG A 229 6.00 24.16 22.68
N THR A 230 5.08 24.52 23.56
CA THR A 230 5.37 24.56 25.01
C THR A 230 5.37 23.16 25.63
N ARG A 231 4.73 22.18 24.95
CA ARG A 231 4.55 20.80 25.43
C ARG A 231 5.22 19.76 24.53
N PHE A 232 5.49 20.08 23.27
CA PHE A 232 6.04 19.17 22.27
C PHE A 232 7.21 19.78 21.50
N GLU A 233 8.28 19.00 21.29
CA GLU A 233 9.34 19.29 20.31
C GLU A 233 9.18 18.32 19.14
N VAL A 234 9.01 18.83 17.92
CA VAL A 234 8.63 18.06 16.74
C VAL A 234 9.80 17.96 15.76
N THR A 235 10.24 16.73 15.49
CA THR A 235 11.23 16.41 14.46
C THR A 235 10.57 15.67 13.29
N ALA A 236 10.85 16.06 12.04
CA ALA A 236 10.53 15.27 10.86
C ALA A 236 11.80 14.66 10.26
N ILE A 237 11.77 13.35 9.98
CA ILE A 237 12.87 12.57 9.40
C ILE A 237 12.46 12.12 8.01
N SER A 238 12.97 12.78 6.98
CA SER A 238 12.77 12.40 5.58
C SER A 238 13.72 11.27 5.21
N ILE A 239 13.18 10.18 4.67
CA ILE A 239 13.97 9.05 4.13
C ILE A 239 13.76 8.84 2.63
N GLY A 240 12.99 9.72 2.00
CA GLY A 240 12.73 9.77 0.57
C GLY A 240 13.43 10.95 -0.09
N PRO A 241 13.38 11.03 -1.43
CA PRO A 241 14.08 12.06 -2.19
C PRO A 241 13.50 13.45 -1.94
N ASP A 242 14.38 14.46 -1.97
CA ASP A 242 13.98 15.86 -2.09
C ASP A 242 13.44 16.15 -3.50
N ASP A 243 12.15 16.49 -3.60
CA ASP A 243 11.51 16.85 -4.87
C ASP A 243 11.48 18.37 -5.13
N GLY A 244 12.07 19.18 -4.25
CA GLY A 244 12.08 20.64 -4.34
C GLY A 244 10.69 21.28 -4.23
N SER A 245 9.68 20.53 -3.77
CA SER A 245 8.29 20.98 -3.80
C SER A 245 7.95 21.98 -2.69
N PRO A 246 6.94 22.85 -2.91
CA PRO A 246 6.36 23.67 -1.85
C PRO A 246 5.83 22.85 -0.67
N GLN A 247 5.38 21.62 -0.92
CA GLN A 247 4.89 20.69 0.09
C GLN A 247 6.01 20.29 1.06
N ARG A 248 7.20 19.95 0.54
CA ARG A 248 8.36 19.66 1.38
C ARG A 248 8.81 20.89 2.17
N ALA A 249 8.88 22.05 1.52
CA ALA A 249 9.20 23.31 2.20
C ALA A 249 8.19 23.62 3.34
N GLY A 250 6.91 23.31 3.13
CA GLY A 250 5.86 23.41 4.15
C GLY A 250 6.13 22.53 5.36
N ILE A 251 6.55 21.27 5.17
CA ILE A 251 6.94 20.39 6.28
C ILE A 251 8.15 20.94 7.02
N VAL A 252 9.19 21.39 6.31
CA VAL A 252 10.41 21.97 6.91
C VAL A 252 10.06 23.17 7.80
N GLY A 253 9.18 24.06 7.34
CA GLY A 253 8.72 25.21 8.11
C GLY A 253 7.72 24.89 9.23
N ALA A 254 7.17 23.68 9.26
CA ALA A 254 6.13 23.26 10.21
C ALA A 254 6.68 22.46 11.40
N VAL A 255 7.99 22.18 11.46
CA VAL A 255 8.65 21.38 12.51
C VAL A 255 9.80 22.14 13.15
N ASP A 256 10.20 21.74 14.36
CA ASP A 256 11.34 22.35 15.05
C ASP A 256 12.68 21.86 14.49
N ARG A 257 12.70 20.63 13.95
CA ARG A 257 13.86 20.04 13.30
C ARG A 257 13.46 19.19 12.10
N PHE A 258 14.09 19.42 10.96
CA PHE A 258 13.95 18.58 9.77
C PHE A 258 15.27 17.87 9.47
N LEU A 259 15.23 16.54 9.34
CA LEU A 259 16.39 15.69 9.07
C LEU A 259 16.24 14.99 7.73
N ASP A 260 17.11 15.33 6.76
CA ASP A 260 17.19 14.61 5.50
C ASP A 260 18.12 13.39 5.61
N ARG A 261 17.55 12.19 5.51
CA ARG A 261 18.20 10.91 5.74
C ARG A 261 17.98 9.92 4.59
N GLU A 262 17.75 10.42 3.38
CA GLU A 262 17.60 9.58 2.18
C GLU A 262 18.75 8.56 2.05
N LYS A 263 20.00 8.96 2.32
CA LYS A 263 21.17 8.08 2.16
C LYS A 263 21.63 7.38 3.45
N ALA A 264 21.00 7.66 4.59
CA ALA A 264 21.42 7.09 5.88
C ALA A 264 20.92 5.64 6.04
N SER A 265 21.71 4.80 6.72
CA SER A 265 21.26 3.47 7.10
C SER A 265 20.20 3.53 8.20
N CYS A 266 19.42 2.46 8.37
CA CYS A 266 18.44 2.34 9.46
C CYS A 266 19.11 2.45 10.84
N GLU A 267 20.32 1.91 10.96
CA GLU A 267 21.12 1.92 12.18
C GLU A 267 21.59 3.34 12.53
N ALA A 268 22.03 4.13 11.55
CA ALA A 268 22.43 5.52 11.76
C ALA A 268 21.25 6.41 12.15
N ILE A 269 20.08 6.21 11.51
CA ILE A 269 18.85 6.92 11.89
C ILE A 269 18.45 6.56 13.32
N ALA A 270 18.55 5.29 13.72
CA ALA A 270 18.24 4.86 15.08
C ALA A 270 19.19 5.49 16.13
N GLU A 271 20.49 5.55 15.85
CA GLU A 271 21.46 6.24 16.71
C GLU A 271 21.12 7.72 16.89
N GLU A 272 20.74 8.41 15.82
CA GLU A 272 20.37 9.83 15.88
C GLU A 272 19.05 10.08 16.62
N VAL A 273 18.02 9.26 16.38
CA VAL A 273 16.76 9.30 17.14
C VAL A 273 17.04 9.11 18.64
N SER A 274 17.96 8.21 18.98
CA SER A 274 18.35 8.03 20.37
C SER A 274 19.11 9.24 20.92
N ALA A 275 20.07 9.79 20.18
CA ALA A 275 20.88 10.94 20.59
C ALA A 275 20.04 12.21 20.81
N LEU A 276 18.98 12.40 20.02
CA LEU A 276 18.03 13.50 20.17
C LEU A 276 17.12 13.34 21.41
N GLY A 277 17.14 12.18 22.06
CA GLY A 277 16.29 11.92 23.22
C GLY A 277 14.81 11.87 22.83
N ILE A 278 14.46 11.42 21.63
CA ILE A 278 13.07 11.26 21.20
C ILE A 278 12.32 10.35 22.18
N ASP A 279 11.15 10.80 22.64
CA ASP A 279 10.26 10.06 23.54
C ASP A 279 9.31 9.16 22.75
N ILE A 280 8.71 9.69 21.69
CA ILE A 280 7.76 8.98 20.84
C ILE A 280 8.21 9.07 19.39
N PHE A 281 8.45 7.90 18.80
CA PHE A 281 8.87 7.77 17.41
C PHE A 281 7.73 7.20 16.57
N VAL A 282 7.27 7.96 15.58
CA VAL A 282 6.10 7.68 14.76
C VAL A 282 6.55 7.27 13.36
N ASP A 283 6.18 6.05 12.96
CA ASP A 283 6.33 5.58 11.59
C ASP A 283 5.14 6.02 10.76
N LEU A 284 5.41 6.77 9.69
CA LEU A 284 4.42 7.20 8.71
C LEU A 284 4.43 6.34 7.43
N MET A 285 5.08 5.18 7.44
CA MET A 285 5.24 4.34 6.26
C MET A 285 4.48 3.01 6.37
N GLY A 286 4.66 2.26 7.46
CA GLY A 286 4.26 0.85 7.55
C GLY A 286 4.80 0.03 6.37
N HIS A 287 3.97 -0.82 5.77
CA HIS A 287 4.37 -1.64 4.61
C HIS A 287 4.28 -0.93 3.24
N SER A 288 4.37 0.40 3.22
CA SER A 288 4.38 1.16 1.96
C SER A 288 5.78 1.22 1.34
N ARG A 289 5.85 1.65 0.07
CA ARG A 289 7.11 1.68 -0.69
C ARG A 289 8.10 2.66 -0.06
N GLY A 290 9.34 2.22 0.12
CA GLY A 290 10.41 3.05 0.69
C GLY A 290 10.41 3.10 2.22
N GLU A 291 9.62 2.25 2.87
CA GLU A 291 9.65 2.08 4.32
C GLU A 291 11.05 1.73 4.87
N ARG A 292 11.25 2.05 6.15
CA ARG A 292 12.47 1.70 6.91
C ARG A 292 12.12 1.26 8.34
N MET A 293 11.16 0.34 8.48
CA MET A 293 10.72 -0.22 9.76
C MET A 293 11.87 -0.86 10.54
N ARG A 294 12.96 -1.27 9.86
CA ARG A 294 14.20 -1.72 10.52
C ARG A 294 14.80 -0.67 11.46
N THR A 295 14.61 0.63 11.22
CA THR A 295 14.98 1.70 12.17
C THR A 295 14.27 1.50 13.51
N PHE A 296 12.97 1.18 13.49
CA PHE A 296 12.15 0.93 14.68
C PHE A 296 12.47 -0.41 15.34
N ALA A 297 12.90 -1.42 14.57
CA ALA A 297 13.35 -2.70 15.12
C ALA A 297 14.54 -2.55 16.09
N ASN A 298 15.36 -1.49 15.93
CA ASN A 298 16.45 -1.15 16.84
C ASN A 298 15.95 -0.52 18.15
N ARG A 299 14.67 -0.16 18.26
CA ARG A 299 14.05 0.48 19.43
C ARG A 299 14.77 1.74 19.94
N PRO A 300 15.08 2.73 19.08
CA PRO A 300 15.78 3.95 19.50
C PRO A 300 14.96 4.90 20.39
N ALA A 301 13.63 4.75 20.42
CA ALA A 301 12.73 5.48 21.29
C ALA A 301 11.91 4.51 22.16
N PRO A 302 11.54 4.91 23.40
CA PRO A 302 10.82 4.04 24.32
C PRO A 302 9.39 3.76 23.88
N VAL A 303 8.75 4.70 23.15
CA VAL A 303 7.42 4.54 22.57
C VAL A 303 7.53 4.62 21.05
N GLN A 304 7.01 3.62 20.36
CA GLN A 304 7.01 3.55 18.90
C GLN A 304 5.59 3.33 18.36
N VAL A 305 5.19 4.15 17.39
CA VAL A 305 3.80 4.24 16.93
C VAL A 305 3.73 4.02 15.42
N ASN A 306 2.88 3.10 14.97
CA ASN A 306 2.49 2.99 13.57
C ASN A 306 1.33 3.97 13.31
N TYR A 307 1.50 4.91 12.38
CA TYR A 307 0.44 5.86 12.07
C TYR A 307 0.45 6.36 10.62
N LEU A 308 -0.76 6.40 10.08
CA LEU A 308 -1.26 6.96 8.83
C LEU A 308 -0.88 6.26 7.53
N GLY A 309 0.41 6.22 7.15
CA GLY A 309 0.78 5.88 5.77
C GLY A 309 0.38 4.47 5.32
N TYR A 310 0.23 3.55 6.28
CA TYR A 310 -0.24 2.20 6.04
C TYR A 310 -1.54 1.92 6.80
N PRO A 311 -2.65 1.62 6.11
CA PRO A 311 -3.97 1.41 6.71
C PRO A 311 -4.16 -0.02 7.24
N GLY A 312 -3.27 -0.45 8.14
CA GLY A 312 -3.28 -1.79 8.72
C GLY A 312 -2.17 -2.02 9.75
N THR A 313 -2.12 -3.22 10.32
CA THR A 313 -1.09 -3.63 11.27
C THR A 313 0.29 -3.76 10.59
N SER A 314 1.33 -3.28 11.26
CA SER A 314 2.71 -3.58 10.86
C SER A 314 3.04 -5.07 11.01
N GLY A 315 2.31 -5.82 11.85
CA GLY A 315 2.66 -7.20 12.20
C GLY A 315 3.99 -7.33 12.95
N ALA A 316 4.58 -6.21 13.35
CA ALA A 316 5.92 -6.16 13.92
C ALA A 316 5.88 -6.07 15.45
N PRO A 317 6.74 -6.81 16.17
CA PRO A 317 6.72 -6.83 17.64
C PRO A 317 7.42 -5.60 18.26
N PHE A 318 7.80 -4.62 17.45
CA PHE A 318 8.52 -3.43 17.89
C PHE A 318 7.69 -2.14 17.78
N PHE A 319 6.45 -2.18 17.30
CA PHE A 319 5.53 -1.07 17.44
C PHE A 319 4.64 -1.29 18.66
N ASP A 320 4.53 -0.28 19.52
CA ASP A 320 3.75 -0.36 20.75
C ASP A 320 2.29 -0.01 20.49
N TYR A 321 2.05 0.99 19.64
CA TYR A 321 0.72 1.53 19.37
C TYR A 321 0.44 1.68 17.87
N ILE A 322 -0.84 1.62 17.53
CA ILE A 322 -1.38 2.03 16.24
C ILE A 322 -2.51 3.03 16.48
N ILE A 323 -2.52 4.13 15.74
CA ILE A 323 -3.53 5.17 15.86
C ILE A 323 -4.64 4.94 14.83
N GLY A 324 -5.88 4.90 15.31
CA GLY A 324 -7.10 4.76 14.52
C GLY A 324 -8.23 5.58 15.14
N ASP A 325 -9.47 5.21 14.81
CA ASP A 325 -10.70 5.75 15.38
C ASP A 325 -11.71 4.60 15.60
N PRO A 326 -12.85 4.83 16.28
CA PRO A 326 -13.83 3.78 16.56
C PRO A 326 -14.40 3.08 15.32
N VAL A 327 -14.29 3.68 14.13
CA VAL A 327 -14.83 3.15 12.89
C VAL A 327 -13.79 2.31 12.16
N VAL A 328 -12.59 2.85 11.91
CA VAL A 328 -11.53 2.14 11.17
C VAL A 328 -10.85 1.05 11.99
N LEU A 329 -10.77 1.26 13.31
CA LEU A 329 -10.04 0.38 14.21
C LEU A 329 -10.80 0.19 15.54
N PRO A 330 -12.01 -0.42 15.52
CA PRO A 330 -12.72 -0.79 16.74
C PRO A 330 -11.88 -1.77 17.58
N PHE A 331 -12.00 -1.70 18.92
CA PHE A 331 -11.26 -2.59 19.82
C PHE A 331 -11.54 -4.09 19.58
N SER A 332 -12.67 -4.43 18.96
CA SER A 332 -12.98 -5.80 18.54
C SER A 332 -11.96 -6.38 17.54
N LEU A 333 -11.19 -5.54 16.84
CA LEU A 333 -10.13 -5.97 15.94
C LEU A 333 -8.78 -6.19 16.65
N ALA A 334 -8.66 -5.99 17.96
CA ALA A 334 -7.39 -6.11 18.67
C ALA A 334 -6.66 -7.44 18.44
N GLY A 335 -7.39 -8.55 18.23
CA GLY A 335 -6.80 -9.86 17.91
C GLY A 335 -6.12 -9.96 16.54
N CYS A 336 -6.32 -8.97 15.66
CA CYS A 336 -5.76 -8.89 14.32
C CYS A 336 -4.67 -7.82 14.19
N PHE A 337 -4.15 -7.29 15.31
CA PHE A 337 -3.11 -6.25 15.31
C PHE A 337 -2.03 -6.62 16.33
N SER A 338 -0.76 -6.42 15.96
CA SER A 338 0.36 -6.56 16.91
C SER A 338 0.42 -5.41 17.90
N GLU A 339 0.05 -4.22 17.45
CA GLU A 339 0.10 -2.97 18.20
C GLU A 339 -1.13 -2.81 19.11
N LYS A 340 -0.99 -2.01 20.17
CA LYS A 340 -2.13 -1.59 20.99
C LYS A 340 -2.92 -0.48 20.29
N ILE A 341 -4.22 -0.66 20.20
CA ILE A 341 -5.12 0.27 19.50
C ILE A 341 -5.27 1.56 20.32
N VAL A 342 -5.03 2.70 19.67
CA VAL A 342 -5.35 4.03 20.18
C VAL A 342 -6.42 4.65 19.32
N GLN A 343 -7.59 4.93 19.90
CA GLN A 343 -8.71 5.54 19.18
C GLN A 343 -8.73 7.05 19.42
N LEU A 344 -8.55 7.83 18.36
CA LEU A 344 -8.97 9.23 18.35
C LEU A 344 -10.50 9.30 18.34
N PRO A 345 -11.13 10.26 19.02
CA PRO A 345 -12.57 10.25 19.28
C PRO A 345 -13.44 10.46 18.04
N GLU A 346 -12.90 11.08 16.99
CA GLU A 346 -13.65 11.48 15.80
C GLU A 346 -13.16 10.73 14.57
N CYS A 347 -12.09 11.20 13.93
CA CYS A 347 -11.48 10.55 12.78
C CYS A 347 -9.98 10.38 13.01
N TYR A 348 -9.41 9.27 12.52
CA TYR A 348 -7.97 9.03 12.59
C TYR A 348 -7.18 9.87 11.57
N GLN A 349 -7.81 10.28 10.47
CA GLN A 349 -7.16 10.98 9.36
C GLN A 349 -7.21 12.51 9.58
N PRO A 350 -6.05 13.19 9.61
CA PRO A 350 -6.00 14.64 9.64
C PRO A 350 -6.27 15.17 8.23
N ASN A 351 -6.97 16.30 8.14
CA ASN A 351 -7.15 16.97 6.86
C ASN A 351 -6.80 18.44 7.01
N ASP A 352 -5.91 18.92 6.15
CA ASP A 352 -5.57 20.34 6.08
C ASP A 352 -6.75 21.12 5.50
N PRO A 353 -7.44 22.03 6.24
CA PRO A 353 -8.54 22.83 5.68
C PRO A 353 -8.07 23.83 4.62
N GLY A 354 -6.79 24.24 4.63
CA GLY A 354 -6.23 25.31 3.81
C GLY A 354 -5.59 24.87 2.48
N LEU A 355 -5.86 23.66 2.00
CA LEU A 355 -5.32 23.20 0.72
C LEU A 355 -5.71 24.15 -0.43
N PRO A 356 -4.74 24.59 -1.25
CA PRO A 356 -5.01 25.52 -2.35
C PRO A 356 -5.88 24.87 -3.43
N VAL A 357 -6.80 25.65 -3.99
CA VAL A 357 -7.68 25.24 -5.09
C VAL A 357 -7.48 26.21 -6.25
N SER A 358 -7.29 25.68 -7.46
CA SER A 358 -7.23 26.50 -8.67
C SER A 358 -8.60 27.13 -8.99
N ALA A 359 -8.63 28.05 -9.96
CA ALA A 359 -9.88 28.53 -10.53
C ALA A 359 -10.77 27.36 -10.99
N ALA A 360 -12.08 27.56 -10.92
CA ALA A 360 -13.05 26.52 -11.27
C ALA A 360 -12.83 26.06 -12.72
N ALA A 361 -12.67 24.76 -12.92
CA ALA A 361 -12.77 24.15 -14.24
C ALA A 361 -14.25 24.08 -14.64
N ASP A 362 -14.55 24.00 -15.94
CA ASP A 362 -15.88 23.63 -16.41
C ASP A 362 -15.90 22.17 -16.91
N ARG A 363 -17.11 21.64 -17.11
CA ARG A 363 -17.32 20.25 -17.56
C ARG A 363 -16.73 20.01 -18.96
N ALA A 364 -16.85 20.98 -19.87
CA ALA A 364 -16.39 20.85 -21.24
C ALA A 364 -14.87 20.71 -21.33
N ALA A 365 -14.12 21.51 -20.58
CA ALA A 365 -12.66 21.44 -20.45
C ALA A 365 -12.18 20.09 -19.88
N CYS A 366 -13.04 19.38 -19.16
CA CYS A 366 -12.77 18.05 -18.61
C CYS A 366 -13.23 16.90 -19.54
N GLY A 367 -13.77 17.21 -20.72
CA GLY A 367 -14.33 16.20 -21.63
C GLY A 367 -15.63 15.57 -21.14
N LEU A 368 -16.33 16.22 -20.20
CA LEU A 368 -17.61 15.73 -19.66
C LEU A 368 -18.77 16.25 -20.51
N PRO A 369 -19.78 15.41 -20.80
CA PRO A 369 -21.01 15.89 -21.44
C PRO A 369 -21.74 16.88 -20.52
N PRO A 370 -22.28 18.01 -21.04
CA PRO A 370 -22.81 19.09 -20.22
C PRO A 370 -23.97 18.64 -19.33
N GLU A 371 -24.91 17.88 -19.89
CA GLU A 371 -26.16 17.44 -19.24
C GLU A 371 -26.05 16.05 -18.58
N ALA A 372 -24.89 15.40 -18.64
CA ALA A 372 -24.73 14.08 -18.07
C ALA A 372 -24.72 14.14 -16.54
N PHE A 373 -25.30 13.10 -15.92
CA PHE A 373 -25.02 12.80 -14.53
C PHE A 373 -23.62 12.20 -14.41
N VAL A 374 -22.72 12.84 -13.67
CA VAL A 374 -21.32 12.46 -13.58
C VAL A 374 -21.07 11.67 -12.30
N PHE A 375 -21.03 10.35 -12.41
CA PHE A 375 -20.39 9.54 -11.39
C PHE A 375 -18.88 9.73 -11.49
N CYS A 376 -18.17 9.81 -10.36
CA CYS A 376 -16.71 9.84 -10.37
C CYS A 376 -16.07 8.81 -9.45
N CYS A 377 -14.87 8.37 -9.81
CA CYS A 377 -14.00 7.58 -8.95
C CYS A 377 -12.55 8.00 -9.25
N PHE A 378 -12.02 8.91 -8.43
CA PHE A 378 -10.63 9.38 -8.57
C PHE A 378 -9.62 8.60 -7.73
N ASN A 379 -10.01 7.42 -7.25
CA ASN A 379 -9.06 6.50 -6.65
C ASN A 379 -7.97 6.11 -7.64
N VAL A 380 -6.79 5.83 -7.11
CA VAL A 380 -5.69 5.29 -7.91
C VAL A 380 -6.12 3.96 -8.55
N PRO A 381 -5.67 3.65 -9.79
CA PRO A 381 -6.19 2.52 -10.58
C PRO A 381 -6.12 1.18 -9.86
N GLU A 382 -5.12 1.00 -9.01
CA GLU A 382 -4.88 -0.21 -8.24
C GLU A 382 -6.02 -0.52 -7.27
N LYS A 383 -6.89 0.43 -6.91
CA LYS A 383 -8.05 0.16 -6.04
C LYS A 383 -9.26 -0.39 -6.78
N LEU A 384 -9.33 -0.25 -8.11
CA LEU A 384 -10.44 -0.75 -8.91
C LEU A 384 -10.20 -2.21 -9.31
N ASP A 385 -11.09 -3.10 -8.83
CA ASP A 385 -11.04 -4.53 -9.13
C ASP A 385 -12.27 -4.99 -9.96
N PRO A 386 -12.30 -6.26 -10.41
CA PRO A 386 -13.41 -6.78 -11.21
C PRO A 386 -14.77 -6.65 -10.54
N ASP A 387 -14.87 -6.89 -9.23
CA ASP A 387 -16.14 -6.93 -8.51
C ASP A 387 -16.69 -5.51 -8.32
N THR A 388 -15.83 -4.57 -7.93
CA THR A 388 -16.15 -3.14 -7.82
C THR A 388 -16.56 -2.58 -9.17
N PHE A 389 -15.80 -2.86 -10.23
CA PHE A 389 -16.14 -2.34 -11.56
C PHE A 389 -17.42 -2.96 -12.11
N SER A 390 -17.73 -4.21 -11.75
CA SER A 390 -19.02 -4.81 -12.09
C SER A 390 -20.19 -4.06 -11.44
N ALA A 391 -20.04 -3.63 -10.19
CA ALA A 391 -21.04 -2.77 -9.54
C ALA A 391 -21.14 -1.41 -10.22
N PHE A 392 -20.01 -0.78 -10.55
CA PHE A 392 -20.00 0.50 -11.26
C PHE A 392 -20.68 0.39 -12.63
N ALA A 393 -20.41 -0.66 -13.39
CA ALA A 393 -21.04 -0.91 -14.68
C ALA A 393 -22.57 -1.05 -14.54
N ARG A 394 -23.06 -1.78 -13.54
CA ARG A 394 -24.50 -1.88 -13.25
C ARG A 394 -25.12 -0.54 -12.87
N ILE A 395 -24.47 0.25 -12.01
CA ILE A 395 -24.93 1.59 -11.60
C ILE A 395 -25.06 2.52 -12.80
N VAL A 396 -24.00 2.62 -13.60
CA VAL A 396 -23.96 3.51 -14.77
C VAL A 396 -24.99 3.06 -15.81
N SER A 397 -25.07 1.76 -16.11
CA SER A 397 -26.08 1.21 -17.02
C SER A 397 -27.52 1.47 -16.55
N ALA A 398 -27.78 1.45 -15.25
CA ALA A 398 -29.10 1.73 -14.68
C ALA A 398 -29.51 3.22 -14.74
N VAL A 399 -28.60 4.15 -15.02
CA VAL A 399 -28.90 5.59 -15.06
C VAL A 399 -28.60 6.12 -16.47
N PRO A 400 -29.60 6.17 -17.37
CA PRO A 400 -29.41 6.65 -18.75
C PRO A 400 -28.80 8.06 -18.80
N GLY A 401 -27.92 8.30 -19.76
CA GLY A 401 -27.25 9.59 -19.92
C GLY A 401 -26.17 9.92 -18.87
N SER A 402 -25.92 9.04 -17.90
CA SER A 402 -24.80 9.22 -16.96
C SER A 402 -23.46 8.78 -17.57
N VAL A 403 -22.37 9.27 -17.01
CA VAL A 403 -21.00 8.85 -17.32
C VAL A 403 -20.25 8.48 -16.05
N LEU A 404 -19.20 7.67 -16.19
CA LEU A 404 -18.27 7.35 -15.12
C LEU A 404 -16.91 8.01 -15.40
N TRP A 405 -16.56 8.98 -14.57
CA TRP A 405 -15.34 9.77 -14.67
C TRP A 405 -14.26 9.19 -13.76
N ILE A 406 -13.22 8.60 -14.35
CA ILE A 406 -12.20 7.81 -13.64
C ILE A 406 -10.85 8.47 -13.80
N LEU A 407 -10.02 8.43 -12.76
CA LEU A 407 -8.62 8.85 -12.88
C LEU A 407 -7.89 8.00 -13.92
N GLU A 408 -7.36 8.67 -14.93
CA GLU A 408 -6.47 8.10 -15.92
C GLU A 408 -5.13 7.71 -15.28
N GLY A 409 -4.56 6.60 -15.76
CA GLY A 409 -3.21 6.15 -15.40
C GLY A 409 -2.23 6.17 -16.57
N LEU A 410 -1.40 5.13 -16.67
CA LEU A 410 -0.45 4.95 -17.79
C LEU A 410 -1.16 4.66 -19.12
N ALA A 411 -0.40 4.76 -20.23
CA ALA A 411 -0.83 4.33 -21.56
C ALA A 411 -1.23 2.83 -21.60
N GLY A 412 -2.21 2.48 -22.44
CA GLY A 412 -2.68 1.09 -22.63
C GLY A 412 -3.70 0.59 -21.60
N ARG A 413 -4.03 1.39 -20.58
CA ARG A 413 -5.00 1.04 -19.52
C ARG A 413 -6.45 1.26 -19.95
N ARG A 414 -6.69 2.28 -20.79
CA ARG A 414 -8.03 2.68 -21.24
C ARG A 414 -8.70 1.53 -22.01
N GLU A 415 -7.96 0.90 -22.91
CA GLU A 415 -8.41 -0.20 -23.76
C GLU A 415 -8.82 -1.41 -22.93
N ASN A 416 -8.08 -1.71 -21.86
CA ASN A 416 -8.44 -2.77 -20.92
C ASN A 416 -9.77 -2.48 -20.26
N LEU A 417 -9.94 -1.31 -19.65
CA LEU A 417 -11.19 -1.00 -18.94
C LEU A 417 -12.38 -0.86 -19.89
N GLN A 418 -12.18 -0.36 -21.11
CA GLN A 418 -13.20 -0.32 -22.16
C GLN A 418 -13.63 -1.73 -22.59
N ARG A 419 -12.68 -2.67 -22.75
CA ARG A 419 -13.01 -4.08 -22.99
C ARG A 419 -13.80 -4.67 -21.82
N GLU A 420 -13.37 -4.41 -20.59
CA GLU A 420 -14.06 -4.87 -19.39
C GLU A 420 -15.48 -4.28 -19.26
N ALA A 421 -15.68 -3.03 -19.72
CA ALA A 421 -16.99 -2.38 -19.76
C ALA A 421 -17.91 -3.06 -20.77
N ALA A 422 -17.43 -3.26 -22.00
CA ALA A 422 -18.18 -3.95 -23.05
C ALA A 422 -18.57 -5.38 -22.63
N ALA A 423 -17.65 -6.11 -21.98
CA ALA A 423 -17.90 -7.45 -21.45
C ALA A 423 -18.99 -7.48 -20.35
N ARG A 424 -19.29 -6.34 -19.72
CA ARG A 424 -20.33 -6.17 -18.70
C ARG A 424 -21.57 -5.43 -19.23
N GLY A 425 -21.67 -5.22 -20.54
CA GLY A 425 -22.79 -4.52 -21.17
C GLY A 425 -22.84 -3.01 -20.88
N LEU A 426 -21.73 -2.40 -20.44
CA LEU A 426 -21.59 -0.95 -20.36
C LEU A 426 -20.96 -0.43 -21.67
N ASP A 427 -21.63 0.51 -22.33
CA ASP A 427 -21.07 1.20 -23.49
C ASP A 427 -19.74 1.89 -23.10
N PRO A 428 -18.60 1.51 -23.72
CA PRO A 428 -17.30 2.09 -23.44
C PRO A 428 -17.23 3.62 -23.61
N SER A 429 -18.12 4.22 -24.41
CA SER A 429 -18.19 5.69 -24.60
C SER A 429 -18.62 6.43 -23.32
N ARG A 430 -19.21 5.72 -22.34
CA ARG A 430 -19.66 6.26 -21.06
C ARG A 430 -18.56 6.32 -20.01
N LEU A 431 -17.35 5.83 -20.33
CA LEU A 431 -16.15 6.01 -19.52
C LEU A 431 -15.43 7.29 -19.95
N VAL A 432 -15.27 8.23 -19.02
CA VAL A 432 -14.47 9.45 -19.22
C VAL A 432 -13.20 9.33 -18.39
N PHE A 433 -12.04 9.53 -19.01
CA PHE A 433 -10.74 9.37 -18.36
C PHE A 433 -10.15 10.74 -18.01
N ALA A 434 -9.90 10.98 -16.72
CA ALA A 434 -9.39 12.24 -16.19
C ALA A 434 -7.86 12.19 -16.06
N PRO A 435 -7.08 13.09 -16.68
CA PRO A 435 -5.62 13.04 -16.61
C PRO A 435 -5.09 13.23 -15.17
N ILE A 436 -3.85 12.85 -14.92
CA ILE A 436 -3.16 13.27 -13.69
C ILE A 436 -2.82 14.76 -13.82
N VAL A 437 -3.22 15.57 -12.83
CA VAL A 437 -3.03 17.02 -12.79
C VAL A 437 -2.47 17.44 -11.44
N ALA A 438 -1.98 18.68 -11.33
CA ALA A 438 -1.51 19.23 -10.06
C ALA A 438 -2.60 19.20 -8.97
N PRO A 439 -2.26 19.02 -7.68
CA PRO A 439 -3.24 18.86 -6.60
C PRO A 439 -4.32 19.95 -6.54
N GLN A 440 -3.96 21.22 -6.74
CA GLN A 440 -4.90 22.34 -6.73
C GLN A 440 -5.91 22.30 -7.89
N ALA A 441 -5.50 21.79 -9.06
CA ALA A 441 -6.37 21.59 -10.21
C ALA A 441 -7.25 20.35 -10.04
N HIS A 442 -6.73 19.32 -9.36
CA HIS A 442 -7.51 18.15 -8.95
C HIS A 442 -8.67 18.57 -8.02
N LEU A 443 -8.40 19.34 -6.98
CA LEU A 443 -9.45 19.83 -6.08
C LEU A 443 -10.49 20.70 -6.81
N ALA A 444 -10.08 21.51 -7.79
CA ALA A 444 -11.00 22.31 -8.58
C ALA A 444 -11.97 21.42 -9.39
N ARG A 445 -11.45 20.42 -10.09
CA ARG A 445 -12.25 19.56 -10.98
C ARG A 445 -13.17 18.59 -10.23
N VAL A 446 -12.80 18.16 -9.03
CA VAL A 446 -13.60 17.21 -8.24
C VAL A 446 -15.02 17.73 -8.04
N GLY A 447 -15.18 19.05 -7.81
CA GLY A 447 -16.49 19.68 -7.63
C GLY A 447 -17.45 19.61 -8.83
N LEU A 448 -16.97 19.16 -10.00
CA LEU A 448 -17.80 18.98 -11.21
C LEU A 448 -18.61 17.68 -11.23
N ALA A 449 -18.26 16.74 -10.36
CA ALA A 449 -18.94 15.45 -10.25
C ALA A 449 -20.25 15.56 -9.46
N ASP A 450 -21.20 14.68 -9.80
CA ASP A 450 -22.51 14.60 -9.16
C ASP A 450 -22.50 13.65 -7.95
N LEU A 451 -21.83 12.51 -8.07
CA LEU A 451 -21.71 11.51 -7.00
C LEU A 451 -20.39 10.75 -7.11
N PHE A 452 -19.67 10.62 -6.00
CA PHE A 452 -18.46 9.79 -5.95
C PHE A 452 -18.84 8.33 -5.61
N LEU A 453 -18.42 7.40 -6.46
CA LEU A 453 -18.53 5.96 -6.22
C LEU A 453 -17.22 5.48 -5.63
N ASP A 454 -17.26 5.03 -4.37
CA ASP A 454 -16.08 4.51 -3.71
C ASP A 454 -15.74 3.08 -4.16
N THR A 455 -14.46 2.73 -4.04
CA THR A 455 -13.95 1.37 -4.30
C THR A 455 -14.05 0.50 -3.06
N PHE A 456 -14.14 -0.82 -3.24
CA PHE A 456 -14.06 -1.78 -2.13
C PHE A 456 -13.29 -3.03 -2.58
N PRO A 457 -12.66 -3.79 -1.66
CA PRO A 457 -12.58 -3.54 -0.22
C PRO A 457 -11.56 -2.46 0.16
N TYR A 458 -10.70 -2.00 -0.74
CA TYR A 458 -9.80 -0.87 -0.43
C TYR A 458 -10.51 0.46 -0.76
N THR A 459 -11.05 1.11 0.26
CA THR A 459 -11.83 2.36 0.16
C THR A 459 -10.98 3.59 -0.16
N ALA A 460 -11.63 4.66 -0.61
CA ALA A 460 -11.06 5.98 -0.79
C ALA A 460 -10.60 6.55 0.56
N HIS A 461 -9.41 7.15 0.56
CA HIS A 461 -8.81 7.76 1.74
C HIS A 461 -8.76 9.27 1.51
N THR A 462 -7.61 9.83 1.15
CA THR A 462 -7.45 11.24 0.79
C THR A 462 -8.44 11.69 -0.28
N THR A 463 -8.67 10.86 -1.30
CA THR A 463 -9.65 11.12 -2.37
C THR A 463 -11.10 11.26 -1.87
N CYS A 464 -11.48 10.54 -0.79
CA CYS A 464 -12.79 10.72 -0.16
C CYS A 464 -12.86 12.07 0.54
N SER A 465 -11.82 12.44 1.29
CA SER A 465 -11.74 13.76 1.92
C SER A 465 -11.76 14.89 0.88
N ASP A 466 -11.10 14.72 -0.26
CA ASP A 466 -11.13 15.68 -1.37
C ASP A 466 -12.54 15.83 -1.96
N ALA A 467 -13.25 14.72 -2.18
CA ALA A 467 -14.63 14.75 -2.66
C ALA A 467 -15.57 15.50 -1.70
N LEU A 468 -15.53 15.16 -0.41
CA LEU A 468 -16.36 15.78 0.61
C LEU A 468 -16.07 17.28 0.75
N ARG A 469 -14.79 17.68 0.76
CA ARG A 469 -14.35 19.09 0.80
C ARG A 469 -14.92 19.91 -0.35
N ARG A 470 -15.06 19.29 -1.52
CA ARG A 470 -15.60 19.93 -2.73
C ARG A 470 -17.11 19.79 -2.87
N GLY A 471 -17.79 19.32 -1.81
CA GLY A 471 -19.25 19.23 -1.78
C GLY A 471 -19.82 18.08 -2.59
N VAL A 472 -19.00 17.08 -2.93
CA VAL A 472 -19.43 15.89 -3.66
C VAL A 472 -19.73 14.77 -2.66
N PRO A 473 -20.98 14.30 -2.56
CA PRO A 473 -21.30 13.17 -1.71
C PRO A 473 -20.63 11.89 -2.22
N VAL A 474 -20.26 11.03 -1.29
CA VAL A 474 -19.60 9.75 -1.55
C VAL A 474 -20.54 8.64 -1.11
N VAL A 475 -20.73 7.62 -1.94
CA VAL A 475 -21.34 6.34 -1.53
C VAL A 475 -20.21 5.35 -1.34
N THR A 476 -20.20 4.63 -0.22
CA THR A 476 -19.16 3.64 0.09
C THR A 476 -19.73 2.34 0.62
N ARG A 477 -18.99 1.25 0.45
CA ARG A 477 -19.26 -0.05 1.06
C ARG A 477 -18.20 -0.31 2.13
N SER A 478 -18.62 -0.26 3.39
CA SER A 478 -17.76 -0.56 4.51
C SER A 478 -17.58 -2.07 4.69
N GLY A 479 -16.32 -2.51 4.74
CA GLY A 479 -15.92 -3.90 5.00
C GLY A 479 -15.50 -4.14 6.45
N ALA A 480 -14.84 -5.27 6.72
CA ALA A 480 -14.32 -5.65 8.04
C ALA A 480 -12.92 -5.05 8.34
N ALA A 481 -12.05 -4.92 7.35
CA ALA A 481 -10.67 -4.45 7.52
C ALA A 481 -10.55 -2.93 7.62
N PHE A 482 -9.43 -2.45 8.18
CA PHE A 482 -9.15 -1.02 8.34
C PHE A 482 -9.28 -0.27 7.01
N ALA A 483 -8.58 -0.71 5.96
CA ALA A 483 -8.62 -0.11 4.63
C ALA A 483 -10.01 -0.12 3.98
N SER A 484 -10.93 -0.95 4.49
CA SER A 484 -12.33 -1.06 4.06
C SER A 484 -13.29 -0.18 4.83
N ARG A 485 -12.80 0.65 5.77
CA ARG A 485 -13.64 1.43 6.67
C ARG A 485 -13.28 2.92 6.68
N VAL A 486 -12.23 3.34 5.96
CA VAL A 486 -11.74 4.72 5.97
C VAL A 486 -12.79 5.69 5.45
N ALA A 487 -13.34 5.49 4.25
CA ALA A 487 -14.40 6.36 3.74
C ALA A 487 -15.60 6.42 4.72
N GLY A 488 -15.99 5.28 5.28
CA GLY A 488 -17.04 5.21 6.29
C GLY A 488 -16.77 6.03 7.55
N SER A 489 -15.50 6.17 7.98
CA SER A 489 -15.10 7.05 9.08
C SER A 489 -15.27 8.51 8.70
N LEU A 490 -14.82 8.90 7.51
CA LEU A 490 -14.89 10.28 7.01
C LEU A 490 -16.34 10.75 6.85
N LEU A 491 -17.22 9.92 6.28
CA LEU A 491 -18.63 10.25 6.04
C LEU A 491 -19.41 10.53 7.33
N ARG A 492 -19.05 9.83 8.42
CA ARG A 492 -19.66 10.04 9.75
C ARG A 492 -19.34 11.42 10.33
N GLN A 493 -18.28 12.06 9.88
CA GLN A 493 -17.89 13.40 10.34
C GLN A 493 -18.64 14.53 9.63
N VAL A 494 -19.37 14.25 8.56
CA VAL A 494 -20.03 15.27 7.71
C VAL A 494 -21.53 15.02 7.53
N ASP A 495 -22.17 14.36 8.50
CA ASP A 495 -23.60 14.01 8.45
C ASP A 495 -23.99 13.22 7.18
N LEU A 496 -23.18 12.22 6.79
CA LEU A 496 -23.45 11.34 5.65
C LEU A 496 -23.33 9.86 5.99
N ALA A 497 -23.55 9.50 7.26
CA ALA A 497 -23.46 8.11 7.72
C ALA A 497 -24.44 7.17 6.98
N ASP A 498 -25.56 7.70 6.48
CA ASP A 498 -26.58 6.98 5.70
C ASP A 498 -26.16 6.65 4.25
N LEU A 499 -24.99 7.12 3.80
CA LEU A 499 -24.35 6.73 2.55
C LEU A 499 -23.29 5.62 2.72
N VAL A 500 -23.09 5.16 3.96
CA VAL A 500 -22.23 4.01 4.28
C VAL A 500 -23.08 2.74 4.20
N THR A 501 -22.79 1.91 3.22
CA THR A 501 -23.45 0.61 2.99
C THR A 501 -22.54 -0.54 3.45
N THR A 502 -23.05 -1.77 3.49
CA THR A 502 -22.30 -2.96 3.98
C THR A 502 -22.15 -4.07 2.95
N ASP A 503 -22.93 -4.02 1.88
CA ASP A 503 -22.95 -5.00 0.80
C ASP A 503 -23.10 -4.30 -0.56
N VAL A 504 -22.79 -5.05 -1.62
CA VAL A 504 -22.76 -4.54 -3.00
C VAL A 504 -24.15 -4.15 -3.49
N THR A 505 -25.19 -4.88 -3.11
CA THR A 505 -26.57 -4.60 -3.52
C THR A 505 -27.05 -3.28 -2.93
N ALA A 506 -26.81 -3.04 -1.64
CA ALA A 506 -27.14 -1.78 -0.98
C ALA A 506 -26.33 -0.60 -1.54
N PHE A 507 -25.04 -0.81 -1.86
CA PHE A 507 -24.18 0.17 -2.52
C PHE A 507 -24.78 0.61 -3.87
N GLU A 508 -25.15 -0.34 -4.72
CA GLU A 508 -25.75 -0.08 -6.04
C GLU A 508 -27.10 0.64 -5.90
N ALA A 509 -27.99 0.13 -5.05
CA ALA A 509 -29.30 0.71 -4.82
C ALA A 509 -29.20 2.17 -4.33
N LYS A 510 -28.26 2.46 -3.41
CA LYS A 510 -28.02 3.81 -2.90
C LYS A 510 -27.55 4.75 -4.01
N ALA A 511 -26.56 4.34 -4.80
CA ALA A 511 -26.01 5.14 -5.89
C ALA A 511 -27.05 5.42 -6.98
N ILE A 512 -27.78 4.38 -7.42
CA ILE A 512 -28.84 4.50 -8.44
C ILE A 512 -29.99 5.37 -7.94
N GLY A 513 -30.40 5.19 -6.68
CA GLY A 513 -31.48 5.98 -6.07
C GLY A 513 -31.16 7.48 -6.07
N LEU A 514 -29.96 7.85 -5.61
CA LEU A 514 -29.52 9.25 -5.61
C LEU A 514 -29.38 9.83 -7.03
N ALA A 515 -28.94 9.02 -7.99
CA ALA A 515 -28.77 9.48 -9.36
C ALA A 515 -30.09 9.67 -10.12
N ARG A 516 -31.14 8.91 -9.76
CA ARG A 516 -32.47 9.04 -10.37
C ARG A 516 -33.35 10.10 -9.68
N ASP A 517 -33.08 10.41 -8.41
CA ASP A 517 -33.83 11.40 -7.64
C ASP A 517 -32.97 12.66 -7.36
N ARG A 518 -33.17 13.69 -8.21
CA ARG A 518 -32.48 14.97 -8.09
C ARG A 518 -32.78 15.68 -6.76
N ALA A 519 -33.98 15.51 -6.20
CA ALA A 519 -34.34 16.15 -4.93
C ALA A 519 -33.62 15.48 -3.75
N ALA A 520 -33.55 14.13 -3.75
CA ALA A 520 -32.79 13.39 -2.76
C ALA A 520 -31.29 13.74 -2.80
N LEU A 521 -30.68 13.79 -4.00
CA LEU A 521 -29.28 14.20 -4.12
C LEU A 521 -29.04 15.65 -3.68
N ALA A 522 -29.95 16.57 -4.02
CA ALA A 522 -29.87 17.96 -3.57
C ALA A 522 -29.96 18.06 -2.04
N ALA A 523 -30.83 17.27 -1.40
CA ALA A 523 -30.93 17.22 0.06
C ALA A 523 -29.64 16.70 0.73
N VAL A 524 -29.03 15.66 0.16
CA VAL A 524 -27.73 15.13 0.61
C VAL A 524 -26.63 16.18 0.46
N ARG A 525 -26.55 16.87 -0.69
CA ARG A 525 -25.60 17.97 -0.90
C ARG A 525 -25.81 19.11 0.09
N ALA A 526 -27.05 19.48 0.37
CA ALA A 526 -27.37 20.52 1.34
C ALA A 526 -26.96 20.13 2.77
N ARG A 527 -27.13 18.85 3.17
CA ARG A 527 -26.62 18.33 4.45
C ARG A 527 -25.10 18.47 4.53
N LEU A 528 -24.38 17.99 3.51
CA LEU A 528 -22.92 18.11 3.43
C LEU A 528 -22.47 19.56 3.55
N GLN A 529 -23.06 20.48 2.77
CA GLN A 529 -22.69 21.90 2.81
C GLN A 529 -22.94 22.56 4.17
N ARG A 530 -24.02 22.19 4.87
CA ARG A 530 -24.28 22.66 6.24
C ARG A 530 -23.30 22.07 7.26
N ALA A 531 -22.87 20.83 7.08
CA ALA A 531 -21.97 20.15 8.01
C ALA A 531 -20.52 20.62 7.87
N LEU A 532 -20.04 20.92 6.66
CA LEU A 532 -18.62 21.21 6.37
C LEU A 532 -18.00 22.30 7.27
N PRO A 533 -18.61 23.49 7.48
CA PRO A 533 -18.00 24.55 8.29
C PRO A 533 -17.79 24.20 9.76
N HIS A 534 -18.53 23.22 10.27
CA HIS A 534 -18.52 22.80 11.67
C HIS A 534 -18.04 21.35 11.84
N SER A 535 -17.57 20.72 10.75
CA SER A 535 -17.16 19.33 10.76
C SER A 535 -15.81 19.17 11.44
N PRO A 536 -15.66 18.22 12.39
CA PRO A 536 -14.36 17.90 12.96
C PRO A 536 -13.38 17.35 11.92
N LEU A 537 -13.87 16.90 10.74
CA LEU A 537 -13.05 16.36 9.67
C LEU A 537 -11.96 17.33 9.19
N TYR A 538 -12.25 18.63 9.22
CA TYR A 538 -11.36 19.71 8.76
C TYR A 538 -10.96 20.68 9.88
N ASP A 539 -11.33 20.39 11.14
CA ASP A 539 -10.83 21.12 12.31
C ASP A 539 -9.48 20.54 12.75
N ILE A 540 -8.44 20.92 12.01
CA ILE A 540 -7.09 20.43 12.28
C ILE A 540 -6.56 20.85 13.66
N GLY A 541 -7.03 21.97 14.22
CA GLY A 541 -6.63 22.40 15.56
C GLY A 541 -7.19 21.47 16.64
N ARG A 542 -8.46 21.08 16.52
CA ARG A 542 -9.08 20.08 17.39
C ARG A 542 -8.43 18.70 17.23
N TYR A 543 -8.21 18.27 15.98
CA TYR A 543 -7.51 17.04 15.68
C TYR A 543 -6.14 16.99 16.38
N THR A 544 -5.33 18.05 16.25
CA THR A 544 -4.01 18.11 16.89
C THR A 544 -4.10 17.95 18.40
N ARG A 545 -5.07 18.58 19.07
CA ARG A 545 -5.24 18.41 20.53
C ARG A 545 -5.61 16.98 20.94
N HIS A 546 -6.40 16.26 20.14
CA HIS A 546 -6.67 14.83 20.39
C HIS A 546 -5.41 13.99 20.19
N MET A 547 -4.63 14.28 19.15
CA MET A 547 -3.37 13.60 18.89
C MET A 547 -2.35 13.83 20.02
N GLU A 548 -2.23 15.07 20.51
CA GLU A 548 -1.39 15.43 21.66
C GLU A 548 -1.81 14.69 22.92
N ARG A 549 -3.13 14.59 23.18
CA ARG A 549 -3.65 13.83 24.31
C ARG A 549 -3.30 12.34 24.20
N ALA A 550 -3.32 11.77 22.99
CA ALA A 550 -2.85 10.40 22.77
C ALA A 550 -1.37 10.26 23.15
N TYR A 551 -0.51 11.15 22.65
CA TYR A 551 0.92 11.13 22.94
C TYR A 551 1.23 11.33 24.42
N GLU A 552 0.50 12.18 25.12
CA GLU A 552 0.62 12.36 26.57
C GLU A 552 0.31 11.09 27.34
N ILE A 553 -0.79 10.42 27.00
CA ILE A 553 -1.15 9.15 27.64
C ILE A 553 -0.04 8.12 27.42
N MET A 554 0.47 8.00 26.19
CA MET A 554 1.56 7.09 25.88
C MET A 554 2.84 7.40 26.69
N ALA A 555 3.24 8.68 26.73
CA ALA A 555 4.42 9.13 27.47
C ALA A 555 4.25 8.95 28.99
N GLN A 556 3.08 9.29 29.54
CA GLN A 556 2.77 9.13 30.97
C GLN A 556 2.83 7.66 31.39
N ARG A 557 2.26 6.75 30.59
CA ARG A 557 2.34 5.31 30.86
C ARG A 557 3.78 4.82 30.89
N PHE A 558 4.60 5.21 29.89
CA PHE A 558 6.01 4.85 29.87
C PHE A 558 6.78 5.40 31.08
N ARG A 559 6.58 6.68 31.43
CA ARG A 559 7.22 7.33 32.59
C ARG A 559 6.81 6.66 33.91
N ALA A 560 5.56 6.20 34.03
CA ALA A 560 5.06 5.41 35.14
C ALA A 560 5.54 3.93 35.13
N GLY A 561 6.25 3.49 34.09
CA GLY A 561 6.71 2.12 33.94
C GLY A 561 5.63 1.10 33.61
N LEU A 562 4.48 1.56 33.13
CA LEU A 562 3.38 0.72 32.69
C LEU A 562 3.61 0.21 31.26
N PRO A 563 3.20 -1.03 30.94
CA PRO A 563 3.28 -1.53 29.58
C PRO A 563 2.28 -0.80 28.65
N PRO A 564 2.48 -0.85 27.32
CA PRO A 564 1.49 -0.38 26.36
C PRO A 564 0.13 -1.09 26.52
N GLU A 565 -0.95 -0.33 26.43
CA GLU A 565 -2.33 -0.83 26.51
C GLU A 565 -3.23 -0.05 25.54
N ALA A 566 -4.30 -0.68 25.07
CA ALA A 566 -5.25 -0.01 24.20
C ALA A 566 -6.06 1.04 24.98
N PHE A 567 -6.35 2.19 24.38
CA PHE A 567 -7.17 3.22 25.00
C PHE A 567 -7.89 4.10 23.97
N ALA A 568 -8.94 4.78 24.40
CA ALA A 568 -9.62 5.81 23.62
C ALA A 568 -9.28 7.19 24.21
N VAL A 569 -9.00 8.16 23.35
CA VAL A 569 -8.82 9.55 23.75
C VAL A 569 -10.20 10.16 24.03
N GLU A 570 -10.33 10.85 25.15
CA GLU A 570 -11.57 11.54 25.50
C GLU A 570 -11.90 12.65 24.49
N PRO A 571 -13.15 12.73 23.99
CA PRO A 571 -13.58 13.81 23.11
C PRO A 571 -13.47 15.17 23.80
N LEU A 572 -13.05 16.17 23.04
CA LEU A 572 -13.13 17.57 23.51
C LEU A 572 -14.59 18.03 23.41
N PRO A 573 -15.05 18.98 24.24
CA PRO A 573 -16.36 19.60 24.08
C PRO A 573 -16.56 20.10 22.65
N ARG A 574 -17.76 19.93 22.09
CA ARG A 574 -18.13 20.58 20.82
C ARG A 574 -18.40 22.05 21.11
N ALA A 575 -17.77 22.93 20.31
CA ALA A 575 -17.94 24.38 20.42
C ALA A 575 -19.35 24.81 19.97
#